data_AF-A0A015I402-F1
#
_entry.id   AF-A0A015I402-F1
#
_cell.length_a   1.000
_cell.length_b   1.000
_cell.length_c   1.000
_cell.angle_alpha   90.00
_cell.angle_beta   90.00
_cell.angle_gamma   90.00
#
_symmetry.space_group_name_H-M   'P 1'
#
loop_
_entity.id
_entity.type
_entity.pdbx_description
1 polymer ?
#
loop_
_entity_poly.entity_id
_entity_poly.type
_entity_poly.pdbx_seq_one_letter_code
_entity_poly.pdbx_strand_id
1 'polypeptide(L)'
;MKGSFYRGQVNIGLKDPIFESSTPMRHAAELYDILINSQQGHHYLLVYTDGGSDHQLRFLQVQLSWICLFLALDLDYFVAVRTPPGHS
;
A
#
# COMPACT_ATOMS: atom_id res chain seq x y z
N MET A 1 1.99 4.43 -23.80
CA MET A 1 1.16 5.37 -24.58
C MET A 1 1.71 6.78 -24.44
N LYS A 2 2.03 7.46 -25.55
CA LYS A 2 2.38 8.89 -25.53
C LYS A 2 1.12 9.67 -25.14
N GLY A 3 1.14 10.31 -23.96
CA GLY A 3 0.01 11.12 -23.44
C GLY A 3 -0.56 10.68 -22.08
N SER A 4 -0.11 9.56 -21.50
CA SER A 4 -0.52 9.21 -20.13
C SER A 4 0.13 10.15 -19.11
N PHE A 5 -0.68 10.67 -18.18
CA PHE A 5 -0.20 11.48 -17.05
C PHE A 5 0.73 10.66 -16.14
N TYR A 6 0.47 9.35 -16.02
CA TYR A 6 1.28 8.43 -15.24
C TYR A 6 2.15 7.54 -16.13
N ARG A 7 3.41 7.36 -15.72
CA ARG A 7 4.32 6.35 -16.27
C ARG A 7 4.50 5.27 -15.21
N GLY A 8 4.04 4.05 -15.48
CA GLY A 8 4.12 2.93 -14.55
C GLY A 8 3.06 1.88 -14.81
N GLN A 9 3.02 0.87 -13.94
CA GLN A 9 1.96 -0.14 -13.92
C GLN A 9 0.86 0.31 -12.96
N VAL A 10 -0.39 0.19 -13.39
CA VAL A 10 -1.57 0.44 -12.56
C VAL A 10 -2.25 -0.89 -12.28
N ASN A 11 -2.47 -1.20 -11.01
CA ASN A 11 -3.21 -2.37 -10.57
C ASN A 11 -4.50 -1.90 -9.89
N ILE A 12 -5.63 -2.52 -10.21
CA ILE A 12 -6.95 -2.14 -9.70
C ILE A 12 -7.55 -3.37 -9.00
N GLY A 13 -7.84 -3.24 -7.70
CA GLY A 13 -8.61 -4.21 -6.93
C GLY A 13 -10.00 -3.66 -6.65
N LEU A 14 -11.04 -4.43 -6.97
CA LEU A 14 -12.42 -4.12 -6.59
C LEU A 14 -12.87 -5.13 -5.54
N LYS A 15 -13.38 -4.63 -4.42
CA LYS A 15 -13.79 -5.43 -3.26
C LYS A 15 -15.16 -5.00 -2.78
N ASP A 16 -15.94 -5.98 -2.35
CA ASP A 16 -17.23 -5.76 -1.73
C ASP A 16 -17.05 -5.71 -0.20
N PRO A 17 -17.32 -4.57 0.45
CA PRO A 17 -17.15 -4.41 1.89
C PRO A 17 -18.06 -5.33 2.72
N ILE A 18 -19.11 -5.91 2.12
CA ILE A 18 -20.00 -6.87 2.79
C ILE A 18 -19.27 -8.19 3.04
N PHE A 19 -18.44 -8.63 2.08
CA PHE A 19 -17.74 -9.91 2.15
C PHE A 19 -16.29 -9.78 2.64
N GLU A 20 -15.68 -8.62 2.42
CA GLU A 20 -14.28 -8.38 2.76
C GLU A 20 -14.10 -7.02 3.41
N SER A 21 -13.91 -7.02 4.74
CA SER A 21 -13.69 -5.78 5.49
C SER A 21 -12.39 -5.08 5.08
N SER A 22 -12.42 -3.76 5.07
CA SER A 22 -11.23 -2.94 4.85
C SER A 22 -10.36 -2.95 6.11
N THR A 23 -9.18 -3.57 6.02
CA THR A 23 -8.23 -3.65 7.14
C THR A 23 -6.81 -3.36 6.66
N PRO A 24 -5.95 -2.77 7.50
CA PRO A 24 -4.57 -2.47 7.13
C PRO A 24 -3.78 -3.73 6.72
N MET A 25 -4.03 -4.85 7.38
CA MET A 25 -3.35 -6.12 7.07
C MET A 25 -3.76 -6.67 5.69
N ARG A 26 -5.03 -6.56 5.32
CA ARG A 26 -5.50 -6.95 3.98
C ARG A 26 -4.82 -6.09 2.90
N HIS A 27 -4.81 -4.77 3.09
CA HIS A 27 -4.15 -3.85 2.16
C HIS A 27 -2.66 -4.16 2.00
N ALA A 28 -1.96 -4.50 3.10
CA ALA A 28 -0.56 -4.90 3.06
C ALA A 28 -0.35 -6.22 2.30
N ALA A 29 -1.19 -7.23 2.52
CA ALA A 29 -1.12 -8.51 1.82
C ALA A 29 -1.40 -8.37 0.31
N GLU A 30 -2.42 -7.58 -0.07
CA GLU A 30 -2.73 -7.31 -1.47
C GLU A 30 -1.59 -6.54 -2.16
N LEU A 31 -0.99 -5.57 -1.46
CA LEU A 31 0.17 -4.85 -1.98
C LEU A 31 1.39 -5.78 -2.12
N TYR A 32 1.62 -6.68 -1.17
CA TYR A 32 2.67 -7.70 -1.25
C TYR A 32 2.49 -8.57 -2.50
N ASP A 33 1.29 -9.10 -2.74
CA ASP A 33 0.99 -9.94 -3.90
C ASP A 33 1.23 -9.18 -5.21
N ILE A 34 0.85 -7.90 -5.28
CA ILE A 34 1.11 -7.07 -6.46
C ILE A 34 2.63 -6.91 -6.68
N LEU A 35 3.39 -6.62 -5.62
CA LEU A 35 4.81 -6.33 -5.72
C LEU A 35 5.63 -7.59 -6.05
N ILE A 36 5.35 -8.74 -5.43
CA ILE A 36 6.07 -9.98 -5.72
C ILE A 36 5.84 -10.44 -7.16
N ASN A 37 4.62 -10.25 -7.68
CA ASN A 37 4.28 -10.59 -9.06
C ASN A 37 4.84 -9.59 -10.09
N SER A 38 5.24 -8.39 -9.66
CA SER A 38 5.85 -7.39 -10.54
C SER A 38 7.30 -7.72 -10.94
N GLN A 39 7.92 -8.72 -10.29
CA GLN A 39 9.33 -9.14 -10.48
C GLN A 39 10.36 -8.02 -10.36
N GLN A 40 10.01 -6.93 -9.68
CA GLN A 40 10.94 -5.85 -9.42
C GLN A 40 11.64 -6.11 -8.08
N GLY A 41 12.97 -6.25 -8.10
CA GLY A 41 13.79 -6.31 -6.89
C GLY A 41 13.82 -4.94 -6.21
N HIS A 42 12.77 -4.63 -5.45
CA HIS A 42 12.61 -3.33 -4.81
C HIS A 42 13.15 -3.36 -3.38
N HIS A 43 14.35 -2.82 -3.20
CA HIS A 43 14.96 -2.60 -1.88
C HIS A 43 14.32 -1.45 -1.09
N TYR A 44 13.56 -0.58 -1.77
CA TYR A 44 12.99 0.64 -1.21
C TYR A 44 11.51 0.72 -1.58
N LEU A 45 10.65 1.01 -0.61
CA LEU A 45 9.21 1.18 -0.84
C LEU A 45 8.72 2.51 -0.27
N LEU A 46 8.12 3.33 -1.14
CA LEU A 46 7.38 4.54 -0.78
C LEU A 46 5.89 4.29 -1.01
N VAL A 47 5.10 4.43 0.05
CA VAL A 47 3.64 4.27 -0.02
C VAL A 47 2.98 5.60 0.25
N TYR A 48 2.14 6.05 -0.68
CA TYR A 48 1.38 7.29 -0.58
C TYR A 48 -0.11 6.97 -0.45
N THR A 49 -0.75 7.45 0.61
CA THR A 49 -2.14 7.08 0.96
C THR A 49 -3.04 8.32 1.14
N ASP A 50 -4.34 8.14 0.89
CA ASP A 50 -5.41 9.15 0.95
C ASP A 50 -5.81 9.60 2.37
N GLY A 51 -5.12 9.06 3.39
CA GLY A 51 -5.34 9.42 4.77
C GLY A 51 -6.54 8.78 5.44
N GLY A 52 -7.17 7.77 4.85
CA GLY A 52 -8.21 6.95 5.49
C GLY A 52 -7.75 6.30 6.81
N SER A 53 -8.70 5.79 7.60
CA SER A 53 -8.43 5.15 8.90
C SER A 53 -7.45 3.98 8.78
N ASP A 54 -7.52 3.24 7.67
CA ASP A 54 -6.71 2.04 7.45
C ASP A 54 -5.26 2.34 7.07
N HIS A 55 -4.92 3.62 6.93
CA HIS A 55 -3.58 4.12 6.65
C HIS A 55 -3.10 5.10 7.74
N GLN A 56 -3.86 5.22 8.82
CA GLN A 56 -3.54 6.12 9.92
C GLN A 56 -2.49 5.50 10.86
N LEU A 57 -1.25 6.00 10.79
CA LEU A 57 -0.09 5.53 11.58
C LEU A 57 -0.25 5.64 13.11
N ARG A 58 -1.31 6.29 13.63
CA ARG A 58 -1.61 6.31 15.06
C ARG A 58 -2.17 4.96 15.56
N PHE A 59 -2.74 4.17 14.66
CA PHE A 59 -3.31 2.88 15.02
C PHE A 59 -2.24 1.79 14.97
N LEU A 60 -2.13 1.02 16.05
CA LEU A 60 -1.15 -0.07 16.17
C LEU A 60 -1.30 -1.10 15.05
N GLN A 61 -2.54 -1.44 14.66
CA GLN A 61 -2.81 -2.35 13.55
C GLN A 61 -2.18 -1.90 12.22
N VAL A 62 -2.16 -0.58 11.96
CA VAL A 62 -1.54 -0.01 10.76
C VAL A 62 -0.02 -0.15 10.85
N GLN A 63 0.56 0.22 12.01
CA GLN A 63 2.00 0.08 12.24
C GLN A 63 2.48 -1.37 12.08
N LEU A 64 1.76 -2.33 12.67
CA LEU A 64 2.06 -3.75 12.55
C LEU A 64 1.95 -4.23 11.10
N SER A 65 0.91 -3.82 10.37
CA SER A 65 0.78 -4.19 8.95
C SER A 65 1.95 -3.69 8.09
N TRP A 66 2.45 -2.48 8.33
CA TRP A 66 3.61 -1.94 7.62
C TRP A 66 4.92 -2.65 8.00
N ILE A 67 5.10 -2.98 9.29
CA ILE A 67 6.27 -3.76 9.73
C ILE A 67 6.24 -5.15 9.11
N CYS A 68 5.09 -5.80 9.08
CA CYS A 68 4.93 -7.10 8.42
C CYS A 68 5.27 -7.02 6.93
N LEU A 69 4.79 -5.98 6.23
CA LEU A 69 5.11 -5.78 4.82
C LEU A 69 6.61 -5.53 4.58
N PHE A 70 7.23 -4.71 5.42
CA PHE A 70 8.67 -4.42 5.37
C PHE A 70 9.49 -5.71 5.49
N LEU A 71 9.16 -6.55 6.47
CA LEU A 71 9.85 -7.84 6.68
C LEU A 71 9.57 -8.84 5.56
N ALA A 72 8.33 -8.91 5.08
CA ALA A 72 7.93 -9.88 4.05
C ALA A 72 8.59 -9.59 2.69
N LEU A 73 8.81 -8.31 2.37
CA LEU A 73 9.47 -7.87 1.14
C LEU A 73 10.99 -7.76 1.27
N ASP A 74 11.56 -8.00 2.46
CA ASP A 74 13.00 -7.85 2.75
C ASP A 74 13.54 -6.47 2.31
N LEU A 75 12.84 -5.41 2.73
CA LEU A 75 13.20 -4.04 2.34
C LEU A 75 14.38 -3.51 3.16
N ASP A 76 15.18 -2.64 2.54
CA ASP A 76 16.19 -1.83 3.24
C ASP A 76 15.57 -0.54 3.79
N TYR A 77 14.51 -0.04 3.16
CA TYR A 77 13.87 1.20 3.55
C TYR A 77 12.38 1.26 3.17
N PHE A 78 11.57 1.77 4.09
CA PHE A 78 10.13 1.90 3.92
C PHE A 78 9.65 3.26 4.41
N VAL A 79 8.92 3.98 3.56
CA VAL A 79 8.33 5.29 3.86
C VAL A 79 6.84 5.26 3.61
N ALA A 80 6.05 5.50 4.64
CA ALA A 80 4.62 5.75 4.52
C ALA A 80 4.33 7.24 4.60
N VAL A 81 3.74 7.78 3.53
CA VAL A 81 3.27 9.17 3.43
C VAL A 81 1.75 9.19 3.46
N ARG A 82 1.22 10.08 4.29
CA ARG A 82 -0.22 10.31 4.44
C ARG A 82 -0.59 11.69 3.93
N THR A 83 -1.61 11.77 3.09
CA THR A 83 -2.22 13.06 2.71
C THR A 83 -3.01 13.68 3.87
N PRO A 84 -3.13 15.02 3.89
CA PRO A 84 -4.09 15.69 4.76
C PRO A 84 -5.52 15.24 4.42
N PRO A 85 -6.42 15.12 5.42
CA PRO A 85 -7.83 14.81 5.16
C PRO A 85 -8.44 15.82 4.17
N GLY A 86 -9.20 15.34 3.19
CA GLY A 86 -9.87 16.18 2.20
C GLY A 86 -9.01 16.63 1.01
N HIS A 87 -7.78 16.13 0.90
CA HIS A 87 -6.92 16.33 -0.25
C HIS A 87 -6.51 14.98 -0.84
N SER A 88 -7.18 14.58 -1.92
CA SER A 88 -6.88 13.39 -2.72
C SER A 88 -6.43 13.78 -4.12
#